data_AF-A0A6G9A2Y2-F1
#
_entry.id   AF-A0A6G9A2Y2-F1
#
_cell.length_a   1.000
_cell.length_b   1.000
_cell.length_c   1.000
_cell.angle_alpha   90.00
_cell.angle_beta   90.00
_cell.angle_gamma   90.00
#
_symmetry.space_group_name_H-M   'P 1'
#
loop_
_entity.id
_entity.type
_entity.pdbx_description
1 polymer ?
#
loop_
_entity_poly.entity_id
_entity_poly.type
_entity_poly.pdbx_seq_one_letter_code
_entity_poly.pdbx_strand_id
1 'polypeptide(L)'
;MTASECRAFLLTALLALLSTEASAQFVRGEKACRETRGQEKVRACSDALDNPGLSRIKRAILLSLRADAYPASNEGCAAAAEDLTQALDLWPNRDFNYLQLLTNRSSVYLKCDPLDPRALADADRKVALAPGWVTYQQRGIVYFNRAEYGKAIQDFRKSLSFKVDSNTLANLGDTLNRTQQYADAIPLLTKAISIRPYPNVHKAYASRSEAWRLRGDLDAALQDANAAIKAAPSNALAHVTRGDTLRFRGELDAAIADYNTALTNEPNYSPALLNRGLAYEKMGDLQKARADFQDAVLKLDSLGASDVSGRAKETARARLAAYDSGAPQPVILPAPTKVTTETSVPTPAIVAPILTTPLAPANAQATIKQGRRVALVIGNAAYQKAGELRNPRRDAAAVASSLRNLGFEVVMVTIDEPREKVIARLRAFSADADQADWAMVYYSGHGIEVNGQNYIIPVDATLKTDRDVQFEAVPVDQIMASIDGARKLKLIILDACRNNPFAAKIQKTGTRDTVAMDTEGGSIDTRSIGRGLGEVKVKGASLVVFAAKHGQTALDGEGENSPFTIALVQRIATPGVEINKIFRLVRDDVMEATAGRQEPYTYGSLPGREDFFFAAK
;
A
#
# COMPACT_ATOMS: atom_id res chain seq x y z
N MET A 1 56.01 -56.33 32.41
CA MET A 1 55.83 -54.95 31.94
C MET A 1 57.02 -54.12 32.37
N THR A 2 57.78 -53.60 31.41
CA THR A 2 58.86 -52.65 31.70
C THR A 2 58.27 -51.28 32.08
N ALA A 3 59.03 -50.44 32.78
CA ALA A 3 58.57 -49.11 33.17
C ALA A 3 58.16 -48.23 31.96
N SER A 4 58.67 -48.50 30.76
CA SER A 4 58.27 -47.81 29.52
C SER A 4 56.91 -48.28 29.00
N GLU A 5 56.59 -49.56 29.10
CA GLU A 5 55.27 -50.11 28.71
C GLU A 5 54.16 -49.59 29.62
N CYS A 6 54.43 -49.44 30.92
CA CYS A 6 53.47 -48.88 31.87
C CYS A 6 53.21 -47.39 31.61
N ARG A 7 54.25 -46.60 31.26
CA ARG A 7 54.11 -45.20 30.84
C ARG A 7 53.33 -45.04 29.54
N ALA A 8 53.59 -45.89 28.54
CA ALA A 8 52.84 -45.86 27.29
C ALA A 8 51.35 -46.21 27.51
N PHE A 9 51.05 -47.21 28.34
CA PHE A 9 49.68 -47.59 28.66
C PHE A 9 48.94 -46.49 29.45
N LEU A 10 49.61 -45.87 30.42
CA LEU A 10 49.07 -44.73 31.18
C LEU A 10 48.82 -43.52 30.28
N LEU A 11 49.72 -43.19 29.37
CA LEU A 11 49.54 -42.07 28.43
C LEU A 11 48.37 -42.33 27.46
N THR A 12 48.23 -43.56 26.97
CA THR A 12 47.15 -43.95 26.06
C THR A 12 45.80 -43.98 26.79
N ALA A 13 45.76 -44.45 28.04
CA ALA A 13 44.57 -44.40 28.89
C ALA A 13 44.18 -42.95 29.26
N LEU A 14 45.16 -42.08 29.54
CA LEU A 14 44.93 -40.66 29.82
C LEU A 14 44.38 -39.92 28.58
N LEU A 15 44.95 -40.19 27.39
CA LEU A 15 44.45 -39.66 26.12
C LEU A 15 43.04 -40.16 25.79
N ALA A 16 42.74 -41.43 26.08
CA ALA A 16 41.39 -41.98 25.93
C ALA A 16 40.39 -41.32 26.89
N LEU A 17 40.73 -41.15 28.17
CA LEU A 17 39.91 -40.47 29.18
C LEU A 17 39.67 -38.99 28.82
N LEU A 18 40.71 -38.27 28.42
CA LEU A 18 40.62 -36.88 27.94
C LEU A 18 39.74 -36.78 26.68
N SER A 19 39.81 -37.76 25.78
CA SER A 19 38.95 -37.80 24.59
C SER A 19 37.47 -38.06 24.94
N THR A 20 37.20 -38.90 25.94
CA THR A 20 35.84 -39.18 26.41
C THR A 20 35.23 -38.00 27.16
N GLU A 21 35.99 -37.31 28.01
CA GLU A 21 35.50 -36.11 28.70
C GLU A 21 35.27 -34.94 27.73
N ALA A 22 36.18 -34.71 26.78
CA ALA A 22 36.02 -33.69 25.76
C ALA A 22 34.79 -33.95 24.87
N SER A 23 34.51 -35.22 24.54
CA SER A 23 33.32 -35.60 23.77
C SER A 23 32.02 -35.45 24.58
N ALA A 24 32.02 -35.77 25.88
CA ALA A 24 30.87 -35.59 26.76
C ALA A 24 30.61 -34.10 27.11
N GLN A 25 31.65 -33.29 27.20
CA GLN A 25 31.55 -31.83 27.38
C GLN A 25 31.01 -31.16 26.10
N PHE A 26 31.43 -31.65 24.92
CA PHE A 26 30.88 -31.22 23.63
C PHE A 26 29.38 -31.49 23.50
N VAL A 27 28.93 -32.73 23.76
CA VAL A 27 27.50 -33.10 23.66
C VAL A 27 26.65 -32.25 24.61
N ARG A 28 27.18 -31.95 25.81
CA ARG A 28 26.51 -31.05 26.77
C ARG A 28 26.43 -29.61 26.26
N GLY A 29 27.49 -29.06 25.68
CA GLY A 29 27.51 -27.69 25.14
C GLY A 29 26.58 -27.51 23.94
N GLU A 30 26.58 -28.42 22.97
CA GLU A 30 25.66 -28.34 21.82
C GLU A 30 24.19 -28.48 22.26
N LYS A 31 23.93 -29.42 23.17
CA LYS A 31 22.59 -29.60 23.74
C LYS A 31 22.10 -28.33 24.47
N ALA A 32 22.96 -27.74 25.30
CA ALA A 32 22.64 -26.49 25.99
C ALA A 32 22.33 -25.35 25.01
N CYS A 33 23.13 -25.19 23.95
CA CYS A 33 22.88 -24.22 22.89
C CYS A 33 21.54 -24.45 22.15
N ARG A 34 21.08 -25.69 22.02
CA ARG A 34 19.79 -26.00 21.36
C ARG A 34 18.58 -25.79 22.27
N GLU A 35 18.72 -26.06 23.57
CA GLU A 35 17.59 -26.09 24.53
C GLU A 35 17.32 -24.73 25.18
N THR A 36 18.34 -23.87 25.29
CA THR A 36 18.23 -22.52 25.87
C THR A 36 17.56 -21.53 24.92
N ARG A 37 17.21 -20.34 25.42
CA ARG A 37 16.58 -19.27 24.62
C ARG A 37 17.18 -17.89 24.92
N GLY A 38 17.02 -16.96 23.98
CA GLY A 38 17.45 -15.57 24.15
C GLY A 38 18.94 -15.42 24.50
N GLN A 39 19.25 -14.54 25.45
CA GLN A 39 20.62 -14.26 25.87
C GLN A 39 21.34 -15.47 26.47
N GLU A 40 20.62 -16.35 27.15
CA GLU A 40 21.20 -17.60 27.68
C GLU A 40 21.65 -18.52 26.54
N LYS A 41 20.88 -18.56 25.45
CA LYS A 41 21.28 -19.27 24.23
C LYS A 41 22.53 -18.69 23.59
N VAL A 42 22.63 -17.37 23.51
CA VAL A 42 23.85 -16.71 22.99
C VAL A 42 25.07 -17.13 23.80
N ARG A 43 24.97 -17.18 25.14
CA ARG A 43 26.04 -17.63 26.04
C ARG A 43 26.37 -19.11 25.84
N ALA A 44 25.37 -19.99 25.94
CA ALA A 44 25.56 -21.43 25.80
C ALA A 44 26.18 -21.82 24.45
N CYS A 45 25.79 -21.15 23.36
CA CYS A 45 26.40 -21.37 22.05
C CYS A 45 27.82 -20.82 21.97
N SER A 46 28.13 -19.71 22.64
CA SER A 46 29.48 -19.15 22.71
C SER A 46 30.44 -20.07 23.47
N ASP A 47 30.03 -20.57 24.63
CA ASP A 47 30.82 -21.54 25.41
C ASP A 47 31.09 -22.82 24.61
N ALA A 48 30.11 -23.27 23.80
CA ALA A 48 30.30 -24.41 22.92
C ALA A 48 31.30 -24.13 21.79
N LEU A 49 31.34 -22.90 21.26
CA LEU A 49 32.23 -22.47 20.16
C LEU A 49 33.70 -22.34 20.58
N ASP A 50 33.97 -22.16 21.87
CA ASP A 50 35.33 -22.07 22.43
C ASP A 50 36.08 -23.41 22.40
N ASN A 51 35.38 -24.53 22.14
CA ASN A 51 36.01 -25.83 22.01
C ASN A 51 36.90 -25.89 20.74
N PRO A 52 38.24 -26.03 20.87
CA PRO A 52 39.16 -26.06 19.72
C PRO A 52 39.03 -27.35 18.90
N GLY A 53 38.44 -28.42 19.45
CA GLY A 53 38.23 -29.69 18.76
C GLY A 53 37.02 -29.73 17.82
N LEU A 54 36.32 -28.61 17.62
CA LEU A 54 35.17 -28.54 16.72
C LEU A 54 35.57 -28.70 15.24
N SER A 55 34.94 -29.67 14.56
CA SER A 55 34.98 -29.73 13.09
C SER A 55 34.36 -28.45 12.48
N ARG A 56 34.78 -28.09 11.26
CA ARG A 56 34.25 -26.93 10.51
C ARG A 56 32.72 -26.91 10.45
N ILE A 57 32.07 -28.04 10.14
CA ILE A 57 30.61 -28.15 10.01
C ILE A 57 29.93 -27.93 11.37
N LYS A 58 30.42 -28.56 12.44
CA LYS A 58 29.87 -28.36 13.80
C LYS A 58 29.99 -26.90 14.25
N ARG A 59 31.11 -26.25 13.96
CA ARG A 59 31.28 -24.81 14.22
C ARG A 59 30.26 -23.97 13.46
N ALA A 60 30.04 -24.26 12.17
CA ALA A 60 29.04 -23.56 11.36
C ALA A 60 27.60 -23.75 11.88
N ILE A 61 27.24 -24.96 12.37
CA ILE A 61 25.94 -25.22 12.99
C ILE A 61 25.75 -24.38 14.26
N LEU A 62 26.76 -24.36 15.14
CA LEU A 62 26.71 -23.58 16.38
C LEU A 62 26.63 -22.07 16.11
N LEU A 63 27.38 -21.57 15.13
CA LEU A 63 27.27 -20.17 14.66
C LEU A 63 25.86 -19.86 14.16
N SER A 64 25.26 -20.73 13.33
CA SER A 64 23.88 -20.53 12.88
C SER A 64 22.87 -20.54 14.04
N LEU A 65 23.04 -21.42 15.03
CA LEU A 65 22.16 -21.48 16.20
C LEU A 65 22.28 -20.23 17.08
N ARG A 66 23.51 -19.71 17.23
CA ARG A 66 23.78 -18.47 17.96
C ARG A 66 23.22 -17.26 17.23
N ALA A 67 23.36 -17.22 15.90
CA ALA A 67 22.79 -16.17 15.05
C ALA A 67 21.27 -16.01 15.27
N ASP A 68 20.54 -17.14 15.33
CA ASP A 68 19.09 -17.15 15.58
C ASP A 68 18.69 -16.64 16.99
N ALA A 69 19.64 -16.59 17.92
CA ALA A 69 19.41 -16.20 19.31
C ALA A 69 19.63 -14.70 19.56
N TYR A 70 20.30 -13.99 18.65
CA TYR A 70 20.56 -12.57 18.83
C TYR A 70 19.27 -11.73 18.82
N PRO A 71 19.21 -10.67 19.65
CA PRO A 71 18.09 -9.76 19.64
C PRO A 71 18.00 -8.98 18.32
N ALA A 72 16.81 -8.48 18.02
CA ALA A 72 16.53 -7.61 16.87
C ALA A 72 17.04 -6.16 17.09
N SER A 73 18.27 -6.00 17.57
CA SER A 73 18.94 -4.71 17.73
C SER A 73 20.03 -4.53 16.68
N ASN A 74 20.46 -3.31 16.38
CA ASN A 74 21.54 -3.07 15.41
C ASN A 74 22.80 -3.92 15.70
N GLU A 75 23.19 -4.00 16.97
CA GLU A 75 24.32 -4.83 17.41
C GLU A 75 24.04 -6.32 17.26
N GLY A 76 22.86 -6.80 17.67
CA GLY A 76 22.49 -8.21 17.54
C GLY A 76 22.38 -8.65 16.07
N CYS A 77 21.88 -7.78 15.21
CA CYS A 77 21.82 -7.96 13.77
C CYS A 77 23.21 -8.08 13.14
N ALA A 78 24.14 -7.20 13.51
CA ALA A 78 25.51 -7.25 13.03
C ALA A 78 26.19 -8.56 13.46
N ALA A 79 26.05 -8.95 14.73
CA ALA A 79 26.60 -10.19 15.26
C ALA A 79 25.99 -11.44 14.59
N ALA A 80 24.67 -11.46 14.37
CA ALA A 80 24.00 -12.56 13.68
C ALA A 80 24.47 -12.70 12.23
N ALA A 81 24.60 -11.57 11.52
CA ALA A 81 25.09 -11.56 10.14
C ALA A 81 26.55 -12.02 10.04
N GLU A 82 27.39 -11.65 11.02
CA GLU A 82 28.77 -12.10 11.11
C GLU A 82 28.86 -13.61 11.35
N ASP A 83 28.12 -14.14 12.33
CA ASP A 83 28.07 -15.58 12.62
C ASP A 83 27.66 -16.40 11.39
N LEU A 84 26.64 -15.94 10.67
CA LEU A 84 26.17 -16.62 9.45
C LEU A 84 27.16 -16.50 8.29
N THR A 85 27.93 -15.41 8.21
CA THR A 85 29.02 -15.25 7.24
C THR A 85 30.13 -16.25 7.54
N GLN A 86 30.58 -16.34 8.80
CA GLN A 86 31.55 -17.34 9.22
C GLN A 86 31.05 -18.77 8.98
N ALA A 87 29.76 -19.03 9.24
CA ALA A 87 29.15 -20.34 8.97
C ALA A 87 29.19 -20.70 7.48
N LEU A 88 28.93 -19.73 6.58
CA LEU A 88 29.01 -19.92 5.13
C LEU A 88 30.44 -20.23 4.66
N ASP A 89 31.45 -19.57 5.21
CA ASP A 89 32.87 -19.82 4.89
C ASP A 89 33.36 -21.19 5.38
N LEU A 90 32.76 -21.68 6.47
CA LEU A 90 33.05 -22.99 7.04
C LEU A 90 32.31 -24.14 6.34
N TRP A 91 31.28 -23.85 5.54
CA TRP A 91 30.47 -24.86 4.86
C TRP A 91 30.95 -25.10 3.42
N PRO A 92 31.66 -26.22 3.16
CA PRO A 92 32.39 -26.40 1.89
C PRO A 92 31.48 -26.75 0.71
N ASN A 93 30.30 -27.32 0.97
CA ASN A 93 29.41 -27.84 -0.06
C ASN A 93 28.26 -26.87 -0.28
N ARG A 94 27.99 -26.48 -1.54
CA ARG A 94 26.83 -25.65 -1.90
C ARG A 94 25.53 -26.47 -1.93
N ASP A 95 25.35 -27.29 -0.92
CA ASP A 95 24.21 -28.18 -0.72
C ASP A 95 23.01 -27.43 -0.12
N PHE A 96 21.97 -28.17 0.25
CA PHE A 96 20.77 -27.60 0.85
C PHE A 96 21.04 -26.76 2.11
N ASN A 97 22.01 -27.16 2.94
CA ASN A 97 22.33 -26.45 4.18
C ASN A 97 22.99 -25.11 3.88
N TYR A 98 23.85 -25.05 2.87
CA TYR A 98 24.42 -23.80 2.40
C TYR A 98 23.34 -22.83 1.90
N LEU A 99 22.36 -23.32 1.14
CA LEU A 99 21.22 -22.50 0.71
C LEU A 99 20.33 -22.07 1.88
N GLN A 100 20.28 -22.84 2.97
CA GLN A 100 19.57 -22.45 4.18
C GLN A 100 20.32 -21.35 4.94
N LEU A 101 21.65 -21.43 5.05
CA LEU A 101 22.46 -20.38 5.66
C LEU A 101 22.31 -19.03 4.94
N LEU A 102 22.30 -19.03 3.60
CA LEU A 102 21.99 -17.82 2.81
C LEU A 102 20.60 -17.26 3.13
N THR A 103 19.60 -18.12 3.36
CA THR A 103 18.24 -17.68 3.72
C THR A 103 18.18 -17.11 5.12
N ASN A 104 18.88 -17.74 6.07
CA ASN A 104 18.96 -17.24 7.44
C ASN A 104 19.63 -15.87 7.44
N ARG A 105 20.74 -15.69 6.70
CA ARG A 105 21.47 -14.42 6.63
C ARG A 105 20.66 -13.34 5.92
N SER A 106 20.02 -13.68 4.80
CA SER A 106 19.06 -12.79 4.14
C SER A 106 17.91 -12.38 5.07
N SER A 107 17.40 -13.30 5.89
CA SER A 107 16.32 -13.00 6.86
C SER A 107 16.81 -12.06 7.96
N VAL A 108 18.04 -12.24 8.44
CA VAL A 108 18.69 -11.33 9.38
C VAL A 108 18.79 -9.94 8.76
N TYR A 109 19.33 -9.81 7.54
CA TYR A 109 19.42 -8.52 6.86
C TYR A 109 18.06 -7.82 6.78
N LEU A 110 17.03 -8.52 6.27
CA LEU A 110 15.67 -7.95 6.15
C LEU A 110 15.03 -7.56 7.49
N LYS A 111 15.25 -8.35 8.53
CA LYS A 111 14.70 -8.08 9.87
C LYS A 111 15.23 -6.75 10.44
N CYS A 112 16.47 -6.42 10.09
CA CYS A 112 17.22 -5.30 10.64
C CYS A 112 17.11 -4.05 9.76
N ASP A 113 17.22 -4.24 8.45
CA ASP A 113 16.96 -3.24 7.43
C ASP A 113 16.24 -3.91 6.23
N PRO A 114 14.95 -3.61 6.00
CA PRO A 114 14.18 -4.22 4.91
C PRO A 114 14.73 -3.90 3.53
N LEU A 115 15.51 -2.83 3.42
CA LEU A 115 16.12 -2.35 2.18
C LEU A 115 17.58 -2.78 2.03
N ASP A 116 18.11 -3.59 2.95
CA ASP A 116 19.50 -4.05 2.91
C ASP A 116 19.79 -4.78 1.58
N PRO A 117 20.71 -4.25 0.75
CA PRO A 117 21.01 -4.85 -0.55
C PRO A 117 21.64 -6.25 -0.44
N ARG A 118 22.23 -6.59 0.71
CA ARG A 118 22.86 -7.89 0.94
C ARG A 118 21.84 -9.02 1.03
N ALA A 119 20.62 -8.74 1.49
CA ALA A 119 19.52 -9.70 1.44
C ALA A 119 19.21 -10.15 0.00
N LEU A 120 19.15 -9.19 -0.92
CA LEU A 120 18.93 -9.48 -2.33
C LEU A 120 20.12 -10.22 -2.93
N ALA A 121 21.36 -9.86 -2.56
CA ALA A 121 22.55 -10.56 -3.02
C ALA A 121 22.54 -12.05 -2.62
N ASP A 122 22.15 -12.37 -1.38
CA ASP A 122 22.02 -13.75 -0.90
C ASP A 122 20.91 -14.52 -1.64
N ALA A 123 19.77 -13.87 -1.89
CA ALA A 123 18.67 -14.46 -2.62
C ALA A 123 19.01 -14.71 -4.11
N ASP A 124 19.67 -13.76 -4.77
CA ASP A 124 20.17 -13.91 -6.14
C ASP A 124 21.21 -15.01 -6.24
N ARG A 125 22.14 -15.07 -5.27
CA ARG A 125 23.11 -16.16 -5.19
C ARG A 125 22.44 -17.51 -5.06
N LYS A 126 21.40 -17.61 -4.21
CA LYS A 126 20.63 -18.85 -4.02
C LYS A 126 19.92 -19.28 -5.30
N VAL A 127 19.29 -18.35 -6.04
CA VAL A 127 18.67 -18.64 -7.34
C VAL A 127 19.72 -19.11 -8.37
N ALA A 128 20.89 -18.46 -8.42
CA ALA A 128 21.96 -18.84 -9.35
C ALA A 128 22.54 -20.23 -9.08
N LEU A 129 22.60 -20.65 -7.81
CA LEU A 129 23.12 -21.96 -7.42
C LEU A 129 22.13 -23.11 -7.66
N ALA A 130 20.84 -22.87 -7.41
CA ALA A 130 19.83 -23.91 -7.50
C ALA A 130 18.45 -23.33 -7.86
N PRO A 131 18.18 -23.00 -9.14
CA PRO A 131 16.87 -22.48 -9.54
C PRO A 131 15.75 -23.46 -9.20
N GLY A 132 14.79 -23.05 -8.38
CA GLY A 132 13.65 -23.90 -8.01
C GLY A 132 12.61 -23.17 -7.17
N TRP A 133 11.56 -23.89 -6.77
CA TRP A 133 10.41 -23.31 -6.07
C TRP A 133 10.83 -22.52 -4.81
N VAL A 134 11.69 -23.09 -3.95
CA VAL A 134 12.15 -22.41 -2.73
C VAL A 134 12.95 -21.15 -3.05
N THR A 135 13.83 -21.18 -4.06
CA THR A 135 14.75 -20.07 -4.31
C THR A 135 14.04 -18.85 -4.89
N TYR A 136 13.12 -19.08 -5.84
CA TYR A 136 12.28 -18.01 -6.39
C TYR A 136 11.28 -17.50 -5.35
N GLN A 137 10.70 -18.37 -4.52
CA GLN A 137 9.84 -17.94 -3.42
C GLN A 137 10.58 -16.99 -2.46
N GLN A 138 11.80 -17.33 -2.05
CA GLN A 138 12.58 -16.50 -1.12
C GLN A 138 12.97 -15.16 -1.74
N ARG A 139 13.43 -15.14 -2.99
CA ARG A 139 13.75 -13.87 -3.66
C ARG A 139 12.50 -13.01 -3.91
N GLY A 140 11.36 -13.64 -4.20
CA GLY A 140 10.07 -12.96 -4.24
C GLY A 140 9.71 -12.27 -2.91
N ILE A 141 9.97 -12.91 -1.77
CA ILE A 141 9.79 -12.31 -0.44
C ILE A 141 10.73 -11.11 -0.23
N VAL A 142 12.00 -11.22 -0.66
CA VAL A 142 12.94 -10.09 -0.60
C VAL A 142 12.44 -8.92 -1.44
N TYR A 143 12.01 -9.15 -2.68
CA TYR A 143 11.42 -8.10 -3.53
C TYR A 143 10.16 -7.50 -2.91
N PHE A 144 9.31 -8.31 -2.29
CA PHE A 144 8.10 -7.83 -1.60
C PHE A 144 8.44 -6.86 -0.46
N ASN A 145 9.38 -7.21 0.42
CA ASN A 145 9.78 -6.35 1.54
C ASN A 145 10.44 -5.03 1.09
N ARG A 146 11.02 -5.03 -0.10
CA ARG A 146 11.60 -3.84 -0.75
C ARG A 146 10.56 -3.02 -1.53
N ALA A 147 9.27 -3.38 -1.45
CA ALA A 147 8.18 -2.82 -2.24
C ALA A 147 8.37 -2.93 -3.78
N GLU A 148 9.25 -3.83 -4.23
CA GLU A 148 9.48 -4.14 -5.64
C GLU A 148 8.44 -5.16 -6.15
N TYR A 149 7.15 -4.85 -5.98
CA TYR A 149 6.04 -5.80 -6.16
C TYR A 149 5.97 -6.43 -7.55
N GLY A 150 6.33 -5.70 -8.60
CA GLY A 150 6.37 -6.26 -9.96
C GLY A 150 7.36 -7.43 -10.10
N LYS A 151 8.55 -7.31 -9.49
CA LYS A 151 9.54 -8.39 -9.47
C LYS A 151 9.12 -9.53 -8.54
N ALA A 152 8.52 -9.20 -7.39
CA ALA A 152 7.95 -10.19 -6.48
C ALA A 152 6.89 -11.07 -7.16
N ILE A 153 5.96 -10.46 -7.90
CA ILE A 153 4.93 -11.18 -8.69
C ILE A 153 5.58 -12.12 -9.71
N GLN A 154 6.60 -11.66 -10.43
CA GLN A 154 7.31 -12.50 -11.41
C GLN A 154 7.96 -13.71 -10.74
N ASP A 155 8.67 -13.51 -9.63
CA ASP A 155 9.33 -14.58 -8.89
C ASP A 155 8.35 -15.56 -8.24
N PHE A 156 7.24 -15.08 -7.66
CA PHE A 156 6.21 -15.97 -7.11
C PHE A 156 5.54 -16.81 -8.21
N ARG A 157 5.22 -16.21 -9.37
CA ARG A 157 4.71 -16.96 -10.53
C ARG A 157 5.74 -17.98 -11.02
N LYS A 158 7.02 -17.61 -11.06
CA LYS A 158 8.09 -18.53 -11.43
C LYS A 158 8.21 -19.68 -10.43
N SER A 159 8.17 -19.41 -9.13
CA SER A 159 8.14 -20.44 -8.08
C SER A 159 6.97 -21.41 -8.27
N LEU A 160 5.76 -20.89 -8.49
CA LEU A 160 4.55 -21.70 -8.72
C LEU A 160 4.62 -22.56 -9.97
N SER A 161 5.41 -22.18 -10.97
CA SER A 161 5.66 -23.01 -12.16
C SER A 161 6.47 -24.28 -11.86
N PHE A 162 7.29 -24.29 -10.80
CA PHE A 162 7.99 -25.48 -10.33
C PHE A 162 7.11 -26.31 -9.38
N LYS A 163 6.44 -25.65 -8.44
CA LYS A 163 5.59 -26.31 -7.46
C LYS A 163 4.51 -25.36 -6.97
N VAL A 164 3.26 -25.80 -7.07
CA VAL A 164 2.13 -25.09 -6.45
C VAL A 164 2.13 -25.39 -4.95
N ASP A 165 2.24 -24.36 -4.12
CA ASP A 165 2.18 -24.48 -2.67
C ASP A 165 1.42 -23.31 -2.02
N SER A 166 0.89 -23.55 -0.82
CA SER A 166 0.04 -22.58 -0.10
C SER A 166 0.76 -21.28 0.24
N ASN A 167 2.04 -21.32 0.63
CA ASN A 167 2.76 -20.11 1.04
C ASN A 167 3.04 -19.21 -0.18
N THR A 168 3.49 -19.78 -1.31
CA THR A 168 3.74 -18.98 -2.52
C THR A 168 2.44 -18.40 -3.09
N LEU A 169 1.34 -19.17 -3.09
CA LEU A 169 0.03 -18.65 -3.49
C LEU A 169 -0.43 -17.51 -2.59
N ALA A 170 -0.28 -17.66 -1.28
CA ALA A 170 -0.66 -16.62 -0.31
C ALA A 170 0.22 -15.37 -0.46
N ASN A 171 1.52 -15.51 -0.62
CA ASN A 171 2.43 -14.39 -0.85
C ASN A 171 2.12 -13.66 -2.16
N LEU A 172 1.80 -14.39 -3.24
CA LEU A 172 1.36 -13.79 -4.49
C LEU A 172 0.04 -13.05 -4.30
N GLY A 173 -0.94 -13.64 -3.61
CA GLY A 173 -2.20 -13.00 -3.27
C GLY A 173 -2.01 -11.71 -2.45
N ASP A 174 -1.16 -11.74 -1.44
CA ASP A 174 -0.82 -10.55 -0.63
C ASP A 174 -0.14 -9.48 -1.48
N THR A 175 0.78 -9.87 -2.36
CA THR A 175 1.45 -8.94 -3.30
C THR A 175 0.45 -8.29 -4.25
N LEU A 176 -0.52 -9.05 -4.74
CA LEU A 176 -1.59 -8.52 -5.57
C LEU A 176 -2.47 -7.53 -4.79
N ASN A 177 -2.76 -7.78 -3.51
CA ASN A 177 -3.43 -6.79 -2.65
C ASN A 177 -2.62 -5.49 -2.54
N ARG A 178 -1.28 -5.56 -2.38
CA ARG A 178 -0.43 -4.35 -2.35
C ARG A 178 -0.51 -3.54 -3.64
N THR A 179 -0.67 -4.23 -4.77
CA THR A 179 -0.89 -3.61 -6.09
C THR A 179 -2.36 -3.40 -6.44
N GLN A 180 -3.28 -3.57 -5.46
CA GLN A 180 -4.72 -3.30 -5.60
C GLN A 180 -5.42 -4.18 -6.66
N GLN A 181 -4.88 -5.37 -6.91
CA GLN A 181 -5.41 -6.39 -7.80
C GLN A 181 -6.25 -7.41 -6.99
N TYR A 182 -7.24 -6.93 -6.23
CA TYR A 182 -7.99 -7.75 -5.27
C TYR A 182 -8.77 -8.89 -5.94
N ALA A 183 -9.33 -8.65 -7.12
CA ALA A 183 -10.08 -9.65 -7.88
C ALA A 183 -9.21 -10.87 -8.24
N ASP A 184 -7.93 -10.64 -8.57
CA ASP A 184 -6.97 -11.70 -8.89
C ASP A 184 -6.37 -12.35 -7.63
N ALA A 185 -6.27 -11.60 -6.53
CA ALA A 185 -5.77 -12.09 -5.25
C ALA A 185 -6.69 -13.15 -4.61
N ILE A 186 -8.01 -12.90 -4.61
CA ILE A 186 -9.02 -13.76 -3.98
C ILE A 186 -8.96 -15.24 -4.44
N PRO A 187 -8.95 -15.59 -5.74
CA PRO A 187 -8.90 -16.98 -6.16
C PRO A 187 -7.57 -17.67 -5.77
N LEU A 188 -6.46 -16.94 -5.78
CA LEU A 188 -5.15 -17.47 -5.35
C LEU A 188 -5.14 -17.76 -3.85
N LEU A 189 -5.66 -16.86 -3.03
CA LEU A 189 -5.78 -17.03 -1.59
C LEU A 189 -6.74 -18.17 -1.24
N THR A 190 -7.84 -18.29 -2.00
CA THR A 190 -8.78 -19.41 -1.87
C THR A 190 -8.10 -20.75 -2.14
N LYS A 191 -7.28 -20.83 -3.20
CA LYS A 191 -6.48 -22.01 -3.51
C LYS A 191 -5.40 -22.27 -2.45
N ALA A 192 -4.78 -21.23 -1.89
CA ALA A 192 -3.80 -21.38 -0.80
C ALA A 192 -4.42 -22.03 0.44
N ILE A 193 -5.64 -21.59 0.81
CA ILE A 193 -6.37 -22.07 1.99
C ILE A 193 -6.82 -23.54 1.83
N SER A 194 -7.10 -23.99 0.61
CA SER A 194 -7.57 -25.36 0.35
C SER A 194 -6.46 -26.41 0.39
N ILE A 195 -5.21 -26.03 0.16
CA ILE A 195 -4.06 -26.95 0.20
C ILE A 195 -3.65 -27.19 1.67
N ARG A 196 -3.69 -28.45 2.12
CA ARG A 196 -3.36 -28.86 3.50
C ARG A 196 -2.18 -29.85 3.53
N PRO A 197 -1.35 -29.84 4.58
CA PRO A 197 -1.38 -28.94 5.75
C PRO A 197 -0.84 -27.54 5.42
N TYR A 198 -1.41 -26.50 6.05
CA TYR A 198 -0.99 -25.12 5.86
C TYR A 198 -0.83 -24.40 7.21
N PRO A 199 0.38 -24.36 7.79
CA PRO A 199 0.63 -23.76 9.11
C PRO A 199 0.31 -22.26 9.18
N ASN A 200 0.51 -21.52 8.08
CA ASN A 200 0.27 -20.07 8.04
C ASN A 200 -1.11 -19.71 7.47
N VAL A 201 -2.10 -20.60 7.58
CA VAL A 201 -3.44 -20.37 7.00
C VAL A 201 -4.13 -19.11 7.52
N HIS A 202 -3.86 -18.71 8.77
CA HIS A 202 -4.35 -17.46 9.33
C HIS A 202 -3.92 -16.24 8.51
N LYS A 203 -2.71 -16.24 7.92
CA LYS A 203 -2.22 -15.15 7.05
C LYS A 203 -2.99 -15.10 5.74
N ALA A 204 -3.29 -16.26 5.13
CA ALA A 204 -4.07 -16.28 3.89
C ALA A 204 -5.53 -15.86 4.13
N TYR A 205 -6.14 -16.26 5.24
CA TYR A 205 -7.44 -15.73 5.65
C TYR A 205 -7.37 -14.21 5.87
N ALA A 206 -6.34 -13.70 6.56
CA ALA A 206 -6.16 -12.27 6.77
C ALA A 206 -6.01 -11.49 5.45
N SER A 207 -5.15 -11.92 4.54
CA SER A 207 -4.99 -11.29 3.22
C SER A 207 -6.26 -11.40 2.38
N ARG A 208 -7.05 -12.48 2.48
CA ARG A 208 -8.31 -12.60 1.72
C ARG A 208 -9.42 -11.74 2.33
N SER A 209 -9.46 -11.63 3.65
CA SER A 209 -10.31 -10.67 4.38
C SER A 209 -10.00 -9.23 3.96
N GLU A 210 -8.71 -8.85 3.87
CA GLU A 210 -8.30 -7.55 3.34
C GLU A 210 -8.81 -7.33 1.92
N ALA A 211 -8.67 -8.33 1.03
CA ALA A 211 -9.15 -8.24 -0.35
C ALA A 211 -10.68 -8.06 -0.44
N TRP A 212 -11.45 -8.79 0.37
CA TRP A 212 -12.91 -8.64 0.43
C TRP A 212 -13.34 -7.29 0.99
N ARG A 213 -12.71 -6.85 2.08
CA ARG A 213 -12.96 -5.55 2.72
C ARG A 213 -12.69 -4.40 1.75
N LEU A 214 -11.59 -4.47 1.00
CA LEU A 214 -11.22 -3.47 -0.02
C LEU A 214 -12.02 -3.62 -1.33
N ARG A 215 -12.88 -4.64 -1.44
CA ARG A 215 -13.93 -4.74 -2.48
C ARG A 215 -15.31 -4.35 -1.96
N GLY A 216 -15.42 -4.01 -0.68
CA GLY A 216 -16.66 -3.66 0.00
C GLY A 216 -17.53 -4.84 0.45
N ASP A 217 -17.09 -6.09 0.27
CA ASP A 217 -17.77 -7.26 0.81
C ASP A 217 -17.35 -7.49 2.27
N LEU A 218 -17.95 -6.71 3.18
CA LEU A 218 -17.61 -6.73 4.60
C LEU A 218 -18.04 -8.02 5.30
N ASP A 219 -19.06 -8.73 4.80
CA ASP A 219 -19.51 -9.99 5.39
C ASP A 219 -18.54 -11.13 5.05
N ALA A 220 -18.10 -11.24 3.79
CA ALA A 220 -17.05 -12.18 3.41
C ALA A 220 -15.72 -11.86 4.13
N ALA A 221 -15.39 -10.57 4.27
CA ALA A 221 -14.22 -10.13 5.01
C ALA A 221 -14.29 -10.55 6.49
N LEU A 222 -15.44 -10.38 7.14
CA LEU A 222 -15.63 -10.73 8.54
C LEU A 222 -15.59 -12.24 8.76
N GLN A 223 -16.14 -13.02 7.84
CA GLN A 223 -16.04 -14.48 7.86
C GLN A 223 -14.57 -14.94 7.82
N ASP A 224 -13.77 -14.39 6.92
CA ASP A 224 -12.34 -14.70 6.82
C ASP A 224 -11.56 -14.21 8.03
N ALA A 225 -11.88 -13.03 8.57
CA ALA A 225 -11.22 -12.52 9.78
C ALA A 225 -11.48 -13.42 11.01
N ASN A 226 -12.72 -13.90 11.18
CA ASN A 226 -13.06 -14.90 12.21
C ASN A 226 -12.32 -16.22 11.99
N ALA A 227 -12.18 -16.67 10.73
CA ALA A 227 -11.40 -17.86 10.40
C ALA A 227 -9.90 -17.70 10.69
N ALA A 228 -9.34 -16.50 10.49
CA ALA A 228 -7.96 -16.18 10.85
C ALA A 228 -7.72 -16.31 12.36
N ILE A 229 -8.62 -15.74 13.19
CA ILE A 229 -8.55 -15.85 14.66
C ILE A 229 -8.70 -17.31 15.10
N LYS A 230 -9.65 -18.05 14.52
CA LYS A 230 -9.81 -19.48 14.82
C LYS A 230 -8.55 -20.29 14.53
N ALA A 231 -7.84 -19.95 13.45
CA ALA A 231 -6.60 -20.62 13.06
C ALA A 231 -5.40 -20.22 13.92
N ALA A 232 -5.37 -19.01 14.47
CA ALA A 232 -4.30 -18.52 15.34
C ALA A 232 -4.83 -17.55 16.42
N PRO A 233 -5.38 -18.07 17.54
CA PRO A 233 -6.13 -17.25 18.51
C PRO A 233 -5.33 -16.14 19.22
N SER A 234 -4.02 -16.32 19.37
CA SER A 234 -3.13 -15.34 20.01
C SER A 234 -2.35 -14.48 19.01
N ASN A 235 -2.63 -14.59 17.71
CA ASN A 235 -1.88 -13.85 16.69
C ASN A 235 -2.42 -12.42 16.54
N ALA A 236 -1.55 -11.40 16.69
CA ALA A 236 -1.98 -10.00 16.64
C ALA A 236 -2.54 -9.59 15.28
N LEU A 237 -1.97 -10.08 14.17
CA LEU A 237 -2.48 -9.80 12.82
C LEU A 237 -3.93 -10.29 12.63
N ALA A 238 -4.29 -11.46 13.16
CA ALA A 238 -5.65 -11.98 13.05
C ALA A 238 -6.68 -11.07 13.73
N HIS A 239 -6.37 -10.59 14.93
CA HIS A 239 -7.22 -9.62 15.65
C HIS A 239 -7.27 -8.26 14.95
N VAL A 240 -6.12 -7.73 14.47
CA VAL A 240 -6.11 -6.49 13.68
C VAL A 240 -6.96 -6.62 12.43
N THR A 241 -6.93 -7.76 11.74
CA THR A 241 -7.74 -8.00 10.53
C THR A 241 -9.23 -7.89 10.82
N ARG A 242 -9.70 -8.49 11.93
CA ARG A 242 -11.10 -8.39 12.32
C ARG A 242 -11.46 -6.98 12.79
N GLY A 243 -10.60 -6.37 13.60
CA GLY A 243 -10.76 -4.98 14.03
C GLY A 243 -10.88 -4.01 12.84
N ASP A 244 -10.06 -4.17 11.81
CA ASP A 244 -10.13 -3.35 10.59
C ASP A 244 -11.43 -3.58 9.83
N THR A 245 -11.91 -4.82 9.77
CA THR A 245 -13.20 -5.14 9.14
C THR A 245 -14.36 -4.51 9.90
N LEU A 246 -14.36 -4.60 11.23
CA LEU A 246 -15.37 -3.98 12.10
C LEU A 246 -15.34 -2.45 12.00
N ARG A 247 -14.15 -1.84 11.93
CA ARG A 247 -13.97 -0.41 11.73
C ARG A 247 -14.57 0.06 10.40
N PHE A 248 -14.34 -0.68 9.31
CA PHE A 248 -14.97 -0.41 8.01
C PHE A 248 -16.49 -0.61 8.01
N ARG A 249 -17.00 -1.47 8.91
CA ARG A 249 -18.44 -1.67 9.15
C ARG A 249 -19.06 -0.60 10.07
N GLY A 250 -18.25 0.27 10.66
CA GLY A 250 -18.68 1.29 11.62
C GLY A 250 -18.80 0.80 13.07
N GLU A 251 -18.44 -0.45 13.35
CA GLU A 251 -18.49 -1.06 14.68
C GLU A 251 -17.22 -0.72 15.48
N LEU A 252 -17.05 0.56 15.81
CA LEU A 252 -15.80 1.11 16.36
C LEU A 252 -15.41 0.53 17.73
N ASP A 253 -16.37 0.36 18.65
CA ASP A 253 -16.08 -0.21 19.98
C ASP A 253 -15.59 -1.66 19.88
N ALA A 254 -16.22 -2.46 18.99
CA ALA A 254 -15.81 -3.84 18.74
C ALA A 254 -14.43 -3.90 18.06
N ALA A 255 -14.14 -2.97 17.14
CA ALA A 255 -12.82 -2.84 16.54
C ALA A 255 -11.73 -2.54 17.57
N ILE A 256 -11.99 -1.60 18.50
CA ILE A 256 -11.06 -1.25 19.58
C ILE A 256 -10.80 -2.44 20.49
N ALA A 257 -11.81 -3.25 20.81
CA ALA A 257 -11.63 -4.47 21.61
C ALA A 257 -10.67 -5.47 20.94
N ASP A 258 -10.76 -5.63 19.62
CA ASP A 258 -9.83 -6.47 18.87
C ASP A 258 -8.40 -5.90 18.83
N TYR A 259 -8.25 -4.59 18.64
CA TYR A 259 -6.93 -3.97 18.70
C TYR A 259 -6.29 -4.07 20.08
N ASN A 260 -7.09 -3.95 21.15
CA ASN A 260 -6.62 -4.17 22.52
C ASN A 260 -6.15 -5.61 22.72
N THR A 261 -6.86 -6.58 22.15
CA THR A 261 -6.45 -8.00 22.18
C THR A 261 -5.15 -8.20 21.40
N ALA A 262 -5.01 -7.59 20.22
CA ALA A 262 -3.78 -7.62 19.44
C ALA A 262 -2.59 -7.04 20.23
N LEU A 263 -2.78 -5.92 20.93
CA LEU A 263 -1.75 -5.25 21.73
C LEU A 263 -1.47 -5.96 23.06
N THR A 264 -2.42 -6.75 23.57
CA THR A 264 -2.16 -7.65 24.71
C THR A 264 -1.23 -8.79 24.29
N ASN A 265 -1.43 -9.32 23.08
CA ASN A 265 -0.59 -10.39 22.52
C ASN A 265 0.78 -9.87 22.05
N GLU A 266 0.81 -8.69 21.40
CA GLU A 266 2.02 -8.05 20.86
C GLU A 266 2.00 -6.53 21.17
N PRO A 267 2.54 -6.09 22.33
CA PRO A 267 2.43 -4.70 22.82
C PRO A 267 2.95 -3.59 21.90
N ASN A 268 3.87 -3.92 21.00
CA ASN A 268 4.50 -2.97 20.08
C ASN A 268 4.06 -3.18 18.63
N TYR A 269 2.92 -3.83 18.37
CA TYR A 269 2.46 -4.08 17.01
C TYR A 269 1.92 -2.81 16.37
N SER A 270 2.75 -2.14 15.56
CA SER A 270 2.43 -0.85 14.93
C SER A 270 1.10 -0.83 14.15
N PRO A 271 0.71 -1.87 13.41
CA PRO A 271 -0.60 -1.91 12.76
C PRO A 271 -1.78 -1.84 13.74
N ALA A 272 -1.69 -2.46 14.91
CA ALA A 272 -2.76 -2.37 15.92
C ALA A 272 -2.84 -0.98 16.54
N LEU A 273 -1.69 -0.37 16.86
CA LEU A 273 -1.62 1.01 17.38
C LEU A 273 -2.20 2.00 16.36
N LEU A 274 -1.75 1.93 15.10
CA LEU A 274 -2.30 2.78 14.03
C LEU A 274 -3.82 2.63 13.93
N ASN A 275 -4.31 1.39 13.78
CA ASN A 275 -5.73 1.17 13.49
C ASN A 275 -6.64 1.48 14.70
N ARG A 276 -6.14 1.32 15.93
CA ARG A 276 -6.83 1.80 17.13
C ARG A 276 -6.86 3.33 17.21
N GLY A 277 -5.75 3.99 16.87
CA GLY A 277 -5.69 5.43 16.76
C GLY A 277 -6.68 5.98 15.72
N LEU A 278 -6.79 5.34 14.56
CA LEU A 278 -7.80 5.67 13.53
C LEU A 278 -9.24 5.48 14.06
N ALA A 279 -9.50 4.43 14.83
CA ALA A 279 -10.82 4.23 15.45
C ALA A 279 -11.15 5.33 16.47
N TYR A 280 -10.19 5.73 17.31
CA TYR A 280 -10.36 6.84 18.25
C TYR A 280 -10.58 8.18 17.55
N GLU A 281 -9.84 8.44 16.46
CA GLU A 281 -10.02 9.64 15.62
C GLU A 281 -11.47 9.73 15.11
N LYS A 282 -12.04 8.60 14.66
CA LYS A 282 -13.44 8.51 14.22
C LYS A 282 -14.46 8.75 15.33
N MET A 283 -14.15 8.35 16.56
CA MET A 283 -14.98 8.63 17.72
C MET A 283 -14.83 10.07 18.22
N GLY A 284 -13.91 10.86 17.65
CA GLY A 284 -13.58 12.21 18.11
C GLY A 284 -12.65 12.24 19.34
N ASP A 285 -12.14 11.10 19.78
CA ASP A 285 -11.18 11.00 20.89
C ASP A 285 -9.75 11.28 20.38
N LEU A 286 -9.51 12.52 19.99
CA LEU A 286 -8.25 12.95 19.37
C LEU A 286 -7.04 12.78 20.29
N GLN A 287 -7.24 12.80 21.61
CA GLN A 287 -6.17 12.59 22.59
C GLN A 287 -5.67 11.14 22.54
N LYS A 288 -6.57 10.16 22.61
CA LYS A 288 -6.19 8.75 22.48
C LYS A 288 -5.63 8.43 21.11
N ALA A 289 -6.22 8.98 20.05
CA ALA A 289 -5.73 8.83 18.69
C ALA A 289 -4.26 9.29 18.55
N ARG A 290 -3.95 10.49 19.04
CA ARG A 290 -2.60 11.06 19.04
C ARG A 290 -1.62 10.18 19.82
N ALA A 291 -1.99 9.70 21.00
CA ALA A 291 -1.14 8.83 21.81
C ALA A 291 -0.82 7.52 21.06
N ASP A 292 -1.81 6.89 20.44
CA ASP A 292 -1.62 5.65 19.67
C ASP A 292 -0.73 5.87 18.43
N PHE A 293 -0.88 6.99 17.72
CA PHE A 293 0.02 7.31 16.61
C PHE A 293 1.45 7.58 17.07
N GLN A 294 1.66 8.26 18.20
CA GLN A 294 2.99 8.46 18.78
C GLN A 294 3.64 7.11 19.11
N ASP A 295 2.89 6.24 19.77
CA ASP A 295 3.33 4.90 20.10
C ASP A 295 3.66 4.07 18.85
N ALA A 296 2.83 4.13 17.81
CA ALA A 296 3.09 3.43 16.55
C ALA A 296 4.42 3.87 15.92
N VAL A 297 4.75 5.17 15.98
CA VAL A 297 6.00 5.70 15.41
C VAL A 297 7.22 5.34 16.25
N LEU A 298 7.11 5.42 17.58
CA LEU A 298 8.23 5.28 18.51
C LEU A 298 8.59 3.81 18.82
N LYS A 299 7.59 2.93 18.91
CA LYS A 299 7.82 1.55 19.35
C LYS A 299 8.39 0.68 18.23
N LEU A 300 9.39 -0.13 18.57
CA LEU A 300 9.95 -1.13 17.67
C LEU A 300 9.10 -2.41 17.71
N ASP A 301 8.54 -2.79 16.56
CA ASP A 301 7.80 -4.03 16.40
C ASP A 301 8.70 -5.23 16.69
N SER A 302 8.20 -6.19 17.45
CA SER A 302 8.90 -7.45 17.75
C SER A 302 9.23 -8.28 16.51
N LEU A 303 8.51 -8.04 15.40
CA LEU A 303 8.65 -8.73 14.11
C LEU A 303 9.72 -8.12 13.19
N GLY A 304 10.40 -7.05 13.60
CA GLY A 304 11.29 -6.27 12.73
C GLY A 304 10.53 -5.35 11.79
N ALA A 305 11.25 -4.58 10.97
CA ALA A 305 10.63 -3.69 10.00
C ALA A 305 10.03 -4.52 8.85
N SER A 306 8.71 -4.72 8.83
CA SER A 306 8.01 -5.25 7.65
C SER A 306 7.47 -4.10 6.81
N ASP A 307 7.19 -4.32 5.51
CA ASP A 307 6.50 -3.32 4.67
C ASP A 307 5.18 -2.84 5.33
N VAL A 308 4.43 -3.75 5.94
CA VAL A 308 3.17 -3.45 6.64
C VAL A 308 3.41 -2.52 7.83
N SER A 309 4.38 -2.83 8.69
CA SER A 309 4.77 -1.99 9.82
C SER A 309 5.31 -0.63 9.37
N GLY A 310 6.11 -0.61 8.29
CA GLY A 310 6.64 0.62 7.70
C GLY A 310 5.54 1.56 7.21
N ARG A 311 4.55 1.02 6.47
CA ARG A 311 3.36 1.77 6.04
C ARG A 311 2.52 2.24 7.21
N ALA A 312 2.36 1.41 8.24
CA ALA A 312 1.62 1.80 9.43
C ALA A 312 2.25 3.02 10.13
N LYS A 313 3.59 2.99 10.31
CA LYS A 313 4.36 4.10 10.87
C LYS A 313 4.32 5.35 10.01
N GLU A 314 4.42 5.20 8.69
CA GLU A 314 4.31 6.31 7.75
C GLU A 314 2.91 6.98 7.84
N THR A 315 1.84 6.20 7.92
CA THR A 315 0.49 6.72 8.12
C THR A 315 0.36 7.42 9.48
N ALA A 316 0.86 6.82 10.56
CA ALA A 316 0.85 7.44 11.89
C ALA A 316 1.60 8.78 11.91
N ARG A 317 2.77 8.89 11.25
CA ARG A 317 3.50 10.16 11.09
C ARG A 317 2.68 11.20 10.34
N ALA A 318 1.99 10.81 9.27
CA ALA A 318 1.15 11.74 8.52
C ALA A 318 -0.04 12.23 9.34
N ARG A 319 -0.63 11.37 10.19
CA ARG A 319 -1.70 11.77 11.12
C ARG A 319 -1.18 12.70 12.22
N LEU A 320 -0.01 12.43 12.78
CA LEU A 320 0.63 13.32 13.76
C LEU A 320 0.98 14.69 13.17
N ALA A 321 1.50 14.74 11.95
CA ALA A 321 1.77 16.00 11.26
C ALA A 321 0.51 16.85 11.10
N ALA A 322 -0.66 16.22 10.89
CA ALA A 322 -1.94 16.91 10.89
C ALA A 322 -2.28 17.47 12.27
N TYR A 323 -2.07 16.72 13.36
CA TYR A 323 -2.33 17.20 14.73
C TYR A 323 -1.39 18.33 15.16
N ASP A 324 -0.12 18.25 14.77
CA ASP A 324 0.91 19.21 15.17
C ASP A 324 0.78 20.56 14.47
N SER A 325 0.14 20.61 13.30
CA SER A 325 -0.09 21.85 12.57
C SER A 325 -1.20 22.73 13.15
N GLY A 326 -2.03 22.21 14.05
CA GLY A 326 -3.23 22.88 14.52
C GLY A 326 -4.35 23.00 13.47
N ALA A 327 -4.20 22.37 12.30
CA ALA A 327 -5.25 22.32 11.29
C ALA A 327 -6.47 21.52 11.80
N PRO A 328 -7.71 21.92 11.43
CA PRO A 328 -8.90 21.12 11.71
C PRO A 328 -8.73 19.71 11.14
N GLN A 329 -8.97 18.70 11.98
CA GLN A 329 -8.79 17.31 11.58
C GLN A 329 -9.92 16.84 10.67
N PRO A 330 -9.64 15.95 9.71
CA PRO A 330 -10.68 15.34 8.89
C PRO A 330 -11.69 14.62 9.79
N VAL A 331 -12.95 15.04 9.76
CA VAL A 331 -14.04 14.25 10.38
C VAL A 331 -14.33 13.09 9.43
N ILE A 332 -13.74 11.93 9.69
CA ILE A 332 -14.00 10.72 8.92
C ILE A 332 -15.22 10.03 9.52
N LEU A 333 -16.39 10.19 8.90
CA LEU A 333 -17.59 9.51 9.38
C LEU A 333 -17.40 7.98 9.30
N PRO A 334 -18.02 7.22 10.22
CA PRO A 334 -18.19 5.78 10.03
C PRO A 334 -18.99 5.53 8.74
N ALA A 335 -18.69 4.44 8.05
CA ALA A 335 -19.47 4.06 6.87
C ALA A 335 -20.96 3.88 7.27
N PRO A 336 -21.92 4.25 6.41
CA PRO A 336 -23.33 3.99 6.68
C PRO A 336 -23.58 2.50 6.91
N THR A 337 -24.18 2.16 8.04
CA THR A 337 -24.59 0.78 8.39
C THR A 337 -25.72 0.26 7.50
N LYS A 338 -26.41 1.14 6.77
CA LYS A 338 -27.45 0.79 5.80
C LYS A 338 -27.38 1.75 4.61
N VAL A 339 -27.15 1.18 3.42
CA VAL A 339 -27.13 1.92 2.15
C VAL A 339 -28.57 2.27 1.79
N THR A 340 -28.89 3.55 1.70
CA THR A 340 -30.21 4.05 1.30
C THR A 340 -30.40 3.97 -0.22
N THR A 341 -29.32 4.16 -1.01
CA THR A 341 -29.28 4.00 -2.47
C THR A 341 -27.90 3.51 -2.95
N GLU A 342 -27.84 2.76 -4.07
CA GLU A 342 -26.57 2.25 -4.63
C GLU A 342 -25.56 3.36 -5.02
N THR A 343 -26.01 4.61 -5.17
CA THR A 343 -25.22 5.73 -5.71
C THR A 343 -24.84 6.80 -4.69
N SER A 344 -25.26 6.70 -3.41
CA SER A 344 -24.98 7.72 -2.38
C SER A 344 -24.48 7.15 -1.04
N VAL A 345 -23.77 7.99 -0.29
CA VAL A 345 -23.32 7.75 1.10
C VAL A 345 -23.49 9.00 1.95
N PRO A 346 -23.81 8.92 3.25
CA PRO A 346 -23.77 10.08 4.14
C PRO A 346 -22.41 10.77 4.05
N THR A 347 -22.40 12.07 3.77
CA THR A 347 -21.18 12.86 3.75
C THR A 347 -21.25 14.00 4.77
N PRO A 348 -20.21 14.18 5.61
CA PRO A 348 -20.20 15.26 6.59
C PRO A 348 -20.06 16.62 5.89
N ALA A 349 -20.42 17.69 6.60
CA ALA A 349 -20.05 19.03 6.16
C ALA A 349 -18.51 19.18 6.17
N ILE A 350 -17.96 19.91 5.20
CA ILE A 350 -16.55 20.28 5.21
C ILE A 350 -16.34 21.30 6.34
N VAL A 351 -15.53 20.93 7.33
CA VAL A 351 -15.18 21.77 8.48
C VAL A 351 -14.00 22.72 8.16
N ALA A 352 -13.32 22.50 7.03
CA ALA A 352 -12.22 23.37 6.60
C ALA A 352 -12.76 24.79 6.30
N PRO A 353 -12.09 25.85 6.78
CA PRO A 353 -12.55 27.22 6.56
C PRO A 353 -12.54 27.58 5.07
N ILE A 354 -13.71 27.98 4.56
CA ILE A 354 -13.85 28.55 3.22
C ILE A 354 -13.37 30.01 3.30
N LEU A 355 -12.19 30.33 2.76
CA LEU A 355 -11.74 31.71 2.67
C LEU A 355 -12.38 32.37 1.44
N THR A 356 -13.10 33.46 1.68
CA THR A 356 -13.62 34.36 0.64
C THR A 356 -12.64 35.49 0.32
N THR A 357 -11.53 35.61 1.07
CA THR A 357 -10.51 36.66 0.93
C THR A 357 -9.08 36.06 0.91
N PRO A 358 -8.09 36.77 0.34
CA PRO A 358 -6.70 36.29 0.26
C PRO A 358 -6.06 36.09 1.64
N LEU A 359 -5.12 35.13 1.72
CA LEU A 359 -4.35 34.82 2.93
C LEU A 359 -3.58 36.04 3.45
N ALA A 360 -3.40 36.10 4.77
CA ALA A 360 -2.58 37.11 5.43
C ALA A 360 -1.11 37.07 4.92
N PRO A 361 -0.40 38.22 4.85
CA PRO A 361 0.93 38.32 4.25
C PRO A 361 2.02 37.41 4.85
N ALA A 362 1.90 37.06 6.15
CA ALA A 362 2.82 36.12 6.79
C ALA A 362 2.73 34.70 6.20
N ASN A 363 1.54 34.27 5.79
CA ASN A 363 1.34 32.98 5.11
C ASN A 363 1.77 33.06 3.63
N ALA A 364 1.72 34.26 3.02
CA ALA A 364 2.19 34.52 1.65
C ALA A 364 3.71 34.31 1.47
N GLN A 365 4.52 34.57 2.50
CA GLN A 365 5.97 34.35 2.46
C GLN A 365 6.38 32.87 2.45
N ALA A 366 5.63 32.01 3.14
CA ALA A 366 5.80 30.56 3.06
C ALA A 366 5.44 30.03 1.66
N THR A 367 4.45 30.67 1.02
CA THR A 367 4.01 30.38 -0.34
C THR A 367 5.08 30.69 -1.40
N ILE A 368 5.79 31.81 -1.24
CA ILE A 368 6.85 32.25 -2.16
C ILE A 368 8.00 31.23 -2.24
N LYS A 369 8.27 30.49 -1.16
CA LYS A 369 9.32 29.46 -1.15
C LYS A 369 8.98 28.19 -1.97
N GLN A 370 7.71 27.94 -2.31
CA GLN A 370 7.29 26.75 -3.04
C GLN A 370 7.13 26.95 -4.56
N GLY A 371 7.42 28.15 -5.07
CA GLY A 371 7.30 28.49 -6.50
C GLY A 371 5.89 28.94 -6.91
N ARG A 372 5.73 29.34 -8.17
CA ARG A 372 4.44 29.83 -8.70
C ARG A 372 3.50 28.65 -8.95
N ARG A 373 2.31 28.67 -8.34
CA ARG A 373 1.34 27.55 -8.41
C ARG A 373 0.01 28.06 -8.94
N VAL A 374 -0.52 27.42 -9.97
CA VAL A 374 -1.75 27.82 -10.66
C VAL A 374 -2.70 26.64 -10.79
N ALA A 375 -4.01 26.92 -10.74
CA ALA A 375 -5.05 25.91 -10.83
C ALA A 375 -6.24 26.37 -11.69
N LEU A 376 -6.82 25.41 -12.42
CA LEU A 376 -8.11 25.52 -13.08
C LEU A 376 -9.08 24.51 -12.44
N VAL A 377 -10.20 25.01 -11.93
CA VAL A 377 -11.23 24.22 -11.25
C VAL A 377 -12.51 24.31 -12.07
N ILE A 378 -13.01 23.17 -12.51
CA ILE A 378 -14.19 23.05 -13.36
C ILE A 378 -15.26 22.25 -12.60
N GLY A 379 -16.45 22.81 -12.46
CA GLY A 379 -17.60 22.15 -11.84
C GLY A 379 -18.81 22.18 -12.78
N ASN A 380 -19.15 21.04 -13.36
CA ASN A 380 -20.28 20.92 -14.29
C ASN A 380 -21.40 20.10 -13.65
N ALA A 381 -22.48 20.78 -13.29
CA ALA A 381 -23.68 20.25 -12.69
C ALA A 381 -24.91 20.29 -13.61
N ALA A 382 -25.15 21.40 -14.30
CA ALA A 382 -26.43 21.65 -14.99
C ALA A 382 -26.44 21.20 -16.45
N TYR A 383 -26.40 19.88 -16.70
CA TYR A 383 -26.41 19.35 -18.06
C TYR A 383 -27.77 19.50 -18.74
N GLN A 384 -27.78 20.14 -19.90
CA GLN A 384 -29.00 20.42 -20.66
C GLN A 384 -29.74 19.15 -21.10
N LYS A 385 -29.02 18.02 -21.27
CA LYS A 385 -29.56 16.76 -21.82
C LYS A 385 -29.36 15.51 -20.94
N ALA A 386 -28.66 15.65 -19.81
CA ALA A 386 -28.38 14.55 -18.86
C ALA A 386 -28.91 14.78 -17.44
N GLY A 387 -29.56 15.92 -17.16
CA GLY A 387 -30.07 16.24 -15.82
C GLY A 387 -29.03 16.98 -14.98
N GLU A 388 -29.42 17.43 -13.79
CA GLU A 388 -28.56 18.20 -12.89
C GLU A 388 -27.85 17.27 -11.89
N LEU A 389 -26.53 17.43 -11.75
CA LEU A 389 -25.76 16.80 -10.67
C LEU A 389 -25.75 17.69 -9.44
N ARG A 390 -25.91 17.08 -8.26
CA ARG A 390 -26.11 17.82 -7.00
C ARG A 390 -24.85 18.55 -6.51
N ASN A 391 -23.68 17.91 -6.66
CA ASN A 391 -22.46 18.28 -5.94
C ASN A 391 -21.36 19.00 -6.74
N PRO A 392 -21.23 18.89 -8.09
CA PRO A 392 -20.07 19.45 -8.80
C PRO A 392 -19.80 20.94 -8.59
N ARG A 393 -20.83 21.78 -8.46
CA ARG A 393 -20.66 23.21 -8.15
C ARG A 393 -20.02 23.42 -6.78
N ARG A 394 -20.48 22.65 -5.80
CA ARG A 394 -20.06 22.74 -4.40
C ARG A 394 -18.66 22.15 -4.22
N ASP A 395 -18.41 21.02 -4.88
CA ASP A 395 -17.10 20.37 -4.89
C ASP A 395 -16.04 21.31 -5.49
N ALA A 396 -16.33 21.90 -6.64
CA ALA A 396 -15.46 22.90 -7.28
C ALA A 396 -15.22 24.11 -6.37
N ALA A 397 -16.25 24.62 -5.69
CA ALA A 397 -16.10 25.73 -4.75
C ALA A 397 -15.20 25.37 -3.55
N ALA A 398 -15.36 24.17 -2.99
CA ALA A 398 -14.57 23.68 -1.87
C ALA A 398 -13.09 23.50 -2.24
N VAL A 399 -12.81 22.86 -3.38
CA VAL A 399 -11.45 22.68 -3.90
C VAL A 399 -10.79 24.02 -4.23
N ALA A 400 -11.49 24.91 -4.95
CA ALA A 400 -10.94 26.22 -5.28
C ALA A 400 -10.57 27.02 -4.04
N SER A 401 -11.43 26.98 -3.01
CA SER A 401 -11.16 27.66 -1.73
C SER A 401 -9.94 27.05 -1.03
N SER A 402 -9.84 25.72 -0.97
CA SER A 402 -8.70 25.04 -0.37
C SER A 402 -7.38 25.37 -1.09
N LEU A 403 -7.37 25.38 -2.43
CA LEU A 403 -6.17 25.74 -3.20
C LEU A 403 -5.73 27.19 -2.96
N ARG A 404 -6.67 28.13 -2.84
CA ARG A 404 -6.35 29.51 -2.45
C ARG A 404 -5.75 29.56 -1.03
N ASN A 405 -6.29 28.80 -0.09
CA ASN A 405 -5.79 28.70 1.29
C ASN A 405 -4.39 28.07 1.36
N LEU A 406 -4.06 27.22 0.40
CA LEU A 406 -2.75 26.63 0.23
C LEU A 406 -1.79 27.56 -0.51
N GLY A 407 -2.27 28.68 -1.04
CA GLY A 407 -1.48 29.70 -1.71
C GLY A 407 -1.15 29.35 -3.16
N PHE A 408 -2.12 28.79 -3.89
CA PHE A 408 -2.13 28.89 -5.34
C PHE A 408 -2.41 30.34 -5.73
N GLU A 409 -1.52 30.92 -6.54
CA GLU A 409 -1.56 32.34 -6.93
C GLU A 409 -2.74 32.63 -7.86
N VAL A 410 -2.98 31.73 -8.81
CA VAL A 410 -4.10 31.81 -9.75
C VAL A 410 -4.98 30.58 -9.56
N VAL A 411 -6.25 30.79 -9.22
CA VAL A 411 -7.28 29.73 -9.15
C VAL A 411 -8.47 30.13 -10.02
N MET A 412 -8.43 29.73 -11.29
CA MET A 412 -9.51 29.95 -12.25
C MET A 412 -10.65 28.98 -11.95
N VAL A 413 -11.88 29.50 -11.82
CA VAL A 413 -13.07 28.67 -11.59
C VAL A 413 -14.02 28.78 -12.78
N THR A 414 -14.48 27.65 -13.28
CA THR A 414 -15.40 27.52 -14.41
C THR A 414 -16.58 26.66 -13.97
N ILE A 415 -17.80 27.19 -14.00
CA ILE A 415 -19.01 26.48 -13.55
C ILE A 415 -20.03 26.45 -14.68
N ASP A 416 -20.49 25.26 -15.05
CA ASP A 416 -21.52 25.03 -16.07
C ASP A 416 -21.31 25.80 -17.37
N GLU A 417 -20.06 25.86 -17.84
CA GLU A 417 -19.76 26.55 -19.09
C GLU A 417 -19.87 25.59 -20.29
N PRO A 418 -20.34 26.09 -21.45
CA PRO A 418 -20.39 25.32 -22.69
C PRO A 418 -18.98 24.99 -23.20
N ARG A 419 -18.90 24.00 -24.08
CA ARG A 419 -17.64 23.47 -24.62
C ARG A 419 -16.67 24.56 -25.09
N GLU A 420 -17.16 25.52 -25.87
CA GLU A 420 -16.34 26.58 -26.46
C GLU A 420 -15.60 27.38 -25.37
N LYS A 421 -16.31 27.75 -24.31
CA LYS A 421 -15.74 28.49 -23.19
C LYS A 421 -14.79 27.62 -22.36
N VAL A 422 -15.09 26.34 -22.18
CA VAL A 422 -14.15 25.41 -21.52
C VAL A 422 -12.83 25.35 -22.29
N ILE A 423 -12.87 25.25 -23.62
CA ILE A 423 -11.67 25.28 -24.47
C ILE A 423 -10.92 26.61 -24.37
N ALA A 424 -11.64 27.73 -24.39
CA ALA A 424 -11.04 29.05 -24.21
C ALA A 424 -10.36 29.19 -22.83
N ARG A 425 -10.97 28.64 -21.78
CA ARG A 425 -10.39 28.61 -20.42
C ARG A 425 -9.14 27.74 -20.34
N LEU A 426 -9.13 26.55 -20.96
CA LEU A 426 -7.94 25.71 -21.05
C LEU A 426 -6.80 26.43 -21.78
N ARG A 427 -7.10 27.14 -22.88
CA ARG A 427 -6.10 27.94 -23.60
C ARG A 427 -5.52 29.06 -22.74
N ALA A 428 -6.38 29.81 -22.05
CA ALA A 428 -5.94 30.87 -21.14
C ALA A 428 -5.09 30.31 -19.99
N PHE A 429 -5.52 29.19 -19.41
CA PHE A 429 -4.81 28.53 -18.33
C PHE A 429 -3.44 27.99 -18.77
N SER A 430 -3.30 27.54 -20.02
CA SER A 430 -2.00 27.13 -20.58
C SER A 430 -0.95 28.22 -20.50
N ALA A 431 -1.32 29.49 -20.74
CA ALA A 431 -0.39 30.61 -20.65
C ALA A 431 0.08 30.87 -19.21
N ASP A 432 -0.78 30.64 -18.21
CA ASP A 432 -0.41 30.69 -16.81
C ASP A 432 0.47 29.49 -16.41
N ALA A 433 0.15 28.30 -16.93
CA ALA A 433 0.90 27.06 -16.67
C ALA A 433 2.34 27.14 -17.19
N ASP A 434 2.56 27.73 -18.38
CA ASP A 434 3.89 27.93 -18.98
C ASP A 434 4.86 28.72 -18.09
N GLN A 435 4.31 29.53 -17.18
CA GLN A 435 5.09 30.36 -16.25
C GLN A 435 5.09 29.81 -14.82
N ALA A 436 4.37 28.71 -14.56
CA ALA A 436 4.22 28.13 -13.24
C ALA A 436 5.22 27.02 -12.96
N ASP A 437 5.54 26.83 -11.68
CA ASP A 437 6.21 25.63 -11.20
C ASP A 437 5.21 24.47 -11.10
N TRP A 438 3.98 24.76 -10.65
CA TRP A 438 2.90 23.78 -10.55
C TRP A 438 1.68 24.23 -11.34
N ALA A 439 1.10 23.33 -12.13
CA ALA A 439 -0.21 23.53 -12.73
C ALA A 439 -1.14 22.37 -12.38
N MET A 440 -2.34 22.72 -11.91
CA MET A 440 -3.35 21.77 -11.49
C MET A 440 -4.67 21.97 -12.23
N VAL A 441 -5.31 20.90 -12.69
CA VAL A 441 -6.71 20.92 -13.12
C VAL A 441 -7.55 20.03 -12.22
N TYR A 442 -8.63 20.56 -11.68
CA TYR A 442 -9.67 19.80 -11.00
C TYR A 442 -10.95 19.85 -11.84
N TYR A 443 -11.57 18.69 -12.07
CA TYR A 443 -12.85 18.59 -12.76
C TYR A 443 -13.82 17.74 -11.94
N SER A 444 -15.02 18.29 -11.67
CA SER A 444 -16.17 17.54 -11.16
C SER A 444 -17.32 17.59 -12.15
N GLY A 445 -17.91 16.42 -12.47
CA GLY A 445 -18.95 16.30 -13.49
C GLY A 445 -19.05 14.90 -14.14
N HIS A 446 -19.50 14.85 -15.40
CA HIS A 446 -19.60 13.61 -16.17
C HIS A 446 -18.37 13.38 -17.06
N GLY A 447 -17.88 12.15 -17.12
CA GLY A 447 -16.81 11.75 -18.02
C GLY A 447 -17.11 10.44 -18.72
N ILE A 448 -16.65 10.30 -19.96
CA ILE A 448 -16.85 9.10 -20.78
C ILE A 448 -15.55 8.62 -21.42
N GLU A 449 -15.45 7.32 -21.65
CA GLU A 449 -14.39 6.72 -22.46
C GLU A 449 -14.97 6.27 -23.81
N VAL A 450 -14.34 6.71 -24.90
CA VAL A 450 -14.68 6.26 -26.25
C VAL A 450 -13.40 5.90 -27.00
N ASN A 451 -13.32 4.66 -27.48
CA ASN A 451 -12.16 4.11 -28.20
C ASN A 451 -10.83 4.25 -27.42
N GLY A 452 -10.85 4.02 -26.11
CA GLY A 452 -9.66 4.15 -25.25
C GLY A 452 -9.24 5.58 -24.95
N GLN A 453 -10.01 6.58 -25.38
CA GLN A 453 -9.77 7.99 -25.10
C GLN A 453 -10.80 8.51 -24.08
N ASN A 454 -10.30 9.22 -23.07
CA ASN A 454 -11.12 9.83 -22.03
C ASN A 454 -11.56 11.24 -22.39
N TYR A 455 -12.81 11.57 -22.09
CA TYR A 455 -13.42 12.88 -22.31
C TYR A 455 -14.15 13.38 -21.07
N ILE A 456 -14.03 14.67 -20.78
CA ILE A 456 -14.96 15.37 -19.88
C ILE A 456 -16.13 15.91 -20.68
N ILE A 457 -17.30 15.99 -20.06
CA ILE A 457 -18.54 16.42 -20.71
C ILE A 457 -18.88 17.87 -20.34
N PRO A 458 -18.94 18.80 -21.32
CA PRO A 458 -19.53 20.13 -21.15
C PRO A 458 -21.04 20.08 -20.94
N VAL A 459 -21.62 21.10 -20.30
CA VAL A 459 -23.06 21.09 -19.95
C VAL A 459 -24.01 21.22 -21.14
N ASP A 460 -23.51 21.72 -22.27
CA ASP A 460 -24.24 21.86 -23.54
C ASP A 460 -24.17 20.62 -24.43
N ALA A 461 -23.43 19.59 -24.02
CA ALA A 461 -23.31 18.35 -24.78
C ALA A 461 -24.67 17.62 -24.88
N THR A 462 -25.00 17.18 -26.10
CA THR A 462 -26.19 16.41 -26.40
C THR A 462 -25.86 14.93 -26.59
N LEU A 463 -24.73 14.62 -27.22
CA LEU A 463 -24.20 13.27 -27.46
C LEU A 463 -25.27 12.32 -28.03
N LYS A 464 -25.78 12.60 -29.24
CA LYS A 464 -26.78 11.73 -29.88
C LYS A 464 -26.14 10.46 -30.44
N THR A 465 -24.91 10.56 -30.91
CA THR A 465 -24.14 9.47 -31.50
C THR A 465 -22.78 9.31 -30.86
N ASP A 466 -22.16 8.15 -31.05
CA ASP A 466 -20.79 7.88 -30.61
C ASP A 466 -19.75 8.78 -31.28
N ARG A 467 -20.04 9.29 -32.49
CA ARG A 467 -19.18 10.25 -33.20
C ARG A 467 -19.27 11.65 -32.60
N ASP A 468 -20.44 12.03 -32.08
CA ASP A 468 -20.67 13.36 -31.49
C ASP A 468 -19.72 13.63 -30.32
N VAL A 469 -19.28 12.59 -29.62
CA VAL A 469 -18.32 12.69 -28.50
C VAL A 469 -17.06 13.44 -28.90
N GLN A 470 -16.53 13.21 -30.10
CA GLN A 470 -15.31 13.90 -30.56
C GLN A 470 -15.53 15.39 -30.83
N PHE A 471 -16.76 15.79 -31.13
CA PHE A 471 -17.12 17.15 -31.51
C PHE A 471 -17.69 17.96 -30.34
N GLU A 472 -18.39 17.31 -29.41
CA GLU A 472 -19.13 17.93 -28.31
C GLU A 472 -18.45 17.77 -26.94
N ALA A 473 -17.56 16.80 -26.77
CA ALA A 473 -16.82 16.62 -25.52
C ALA A 473 -15.40 17.24 -25.59
N VAL A 474 -14.69 17.25 -24.47
CA VAL A 474 -13.30 17.72 -24.37
C VAL A 474 -12.40 16.56 -23.96
N PRO A 475 -11.42 16.15 -24.78
CA PRO A 475 -10.54 15.04 -24.43
C PRO A 475 -9.64 15.41 -23.24
N VAL A 476 -9.42 14.45 -22.33
CA VAL A 476 -8.52 14.62 -21.17
C VAL A 476 -7.09 14.94 -21.63
N ASP A 477 -6.67 14.45 -22.80
CA ASP A 477 -5.36 14.78 -23.40
C ASP A 477 -5.22 16.29 -23.68
N GLN A 478 -6.31 16.97 -24.03
CA GLN A 478 -6.29 18.43 -24.20
C GLN A 478 -6.15 19.15 -22.86
N ILE A 479 -6.65 18.57 -21.78
CA ILE A 479 -6.43 19.07 -20.41
C ILE A 479 -4.96 18.86 -20.01
N MET A 480 -4.40 17.68 -20.30
CA MET A 480 -2.97 17.40 -20.09
C MET A 480 -2.08 18.38 -20.85
N ALA A 481 -2.42 18.66 -22.10
CA ALA A 481 -1.70 19.65 -22.90
C ALA A 481 -1.75 21.06 -22.28
N SER A 482 -2.87 21.43 -21.63
CA SER A 482 -3.00 22.77 -21.00
C SER A 482 -2.14 22.98 -19.76
N ILE A 483 -1.57 21.91 -19.18
CA ILE A 483 -0.67 22.02 -18.02
C ILE A 483 0.77 21.64 -18.34
N ASP A 484 1.05 21.29 -19.60
CA ASP A 484 2.32 20.68 -19.98
C ASP A 484 3.51 21.67 -19.89
N GLY A 485 3.23 22.97 -19.88
CA GLY A 485 4.21 24.03 -19.67
C GLY A 485 4.73 24.18 -18.25
N ALA A 486 4.07 23.58 -17.24
CA ALA A 486 4.50 23.71 -15.86
C ALA A 486 5.86 23.05 -15.61
N ARG A 487 6.75 23.74 -14.89
CA ARG A 487 8.16 23.38 -14.76
C ARG A 487 8.42 22.16 -13.88
N LYS A 488 7.61 21.93 -12.85
CA LYS A 488 7.87 20.90 -11.83
C LYS A 488 6.75 19.87 -11.68
N LEU A 489 5.52 20.32 -11.39
CA LEU A 489 4.40 19.43 -11.10
C LEU A 489 3.20 19.70 -12.01
N LYS A 490 2.70 18.61 -12.62
CA LYS A 490 1.51 18.61 -13.46
C LYS A 490 0.49 17.68 -12.83
N LEU A 491 -0.65 18.22 -12.38
CA LEU A 491 -1.63 17.46 -11.64
C LEU A 491 -3.02 17.61 -12.25
N ILE A 492 -3.67 16.49 -12.53
CA ILE A 492 -5.08 16.45 -12.95
C ILE A 492 -5.85 15.63 -11.93
N ILE A 493 -6.96 16.16 -11.45
CA ILE A 493 -7.89 15.47 -10.55
C ILE A 493 -9.26 15.43 -11.22
N LEU A 494 -9.79 14.23 -11.40
CA LEU A 494 -11.07 13.96 -12.06
C LEU A 494 -12.04 13.34 -11.04
N ASP A 495 -12.87 14.18 -10.46
CA ASP A 495 -14.02 13.81 -9.60
C ASP A 495 -15.28 13.63 -10.46
N ALA A 496 -15.20 12.71 -11.42
CA ALA A 496 -16.26 12.48 -12.37
C ALA A 496 -16.79 11.06 -12.30
N CYS A 497 -18.10 10.92 -12.43
CA CYS A 497 -18.75 9.61 -12.42
C CYS A 497 -18.31 8.83 -13.67
N ARG A 498 -17.91 7.56 -13.48
CA ARG A 498 -17.55 6.65 -14.59
C ARG A 498 -18.76 5.82 -15.09
N ASN A 499 -19.98 6.25 -14.82
CA ASN A 499 -21.18 5.79 -15.52
C ASN A 499 -21.56 6.82 -16.59
N ASN A 500 -21.83 6.37 -17.82
CA ASN A 500 -22.21 7.27 -18.90
C ASN A 500 -23.73 7.53 -18.85
N PRO A 501 -24.20 8.74 -18.44
CA PRO A 501 -25.63 9.05 -18.36
C PRO A 501 -26.29 9.16 -19.74
N PHE A 502 -25.49 9.27 -20.81
CA PHE A 502 -25.94 9.28 -22.19
C PHE A 502 -25.95 7.86 -22.81
N ALA A 503 -25.49 6.82 -22.11
CA ALA A 503 -25.36 5.47 -22.67
C ALA A 503 -26.68 4.90 -23.22
N ALA A 504 -27.81 5.19 -22.56
CA ALA A 504 -29.12 4.77 -23.03
C ALA A 504 -29.66 5.59 -24.22
N LYS A 505 -29.05 6.75 -24.51
CA LYS A 505 -29.51 7.72 -25.53
C LYS A 505 -28.59 7.78 -26.75
N ILE A 506 -27.33 7.37 -26.63
CA ILE A 506 -26.33 7.38 -27.72
C ILE A 506 -26.64 6.26 -28.72
N GLN A 507 -26.94 6.64 -29.96
CA GLN A 507 -27.05 5.72 -31.09
C GLN A 507 -25.66 5.35 -31.61
N LYS A 508 -25.40 4.04 -31.74
CA LYS A 508 -24.14 3.54 -32.33
C LYS A 508 -24.20 3.71 -33.84
N THR A 509 -23.29 4.50 -34.42
CA THR A 509 -23.26 4.76 -35.88
C THR A 509 -22.32 3.83 -36.66
N GLY A 510 -21.83 2.76 -36.02
CA GLY A 510 -20.91 1.79 -36.60
C GLY A 510 -21.61 0.56 -37.17
N THR A 511 -22.17 0.66 -38.38
CA THR A 511 -22.40 -0.49 -39.26
C THR A 511 -21.32 -0.53 -40.33
N ARG A 512 -20.46 -1.56 -40.28
CA ARG A 512 -19.84 -2.18 -41.45
C ARG A 512 -19.52 -3.63 -41.10
N ASP A 513 -20.45 -4.48 -41.54
CA ASP A 513 -20.32 -5.89 -41.90
C ASP A 513 -19.22 -6.70 -41.19
N THR A 514 -19.62 -7.43 -40.15
CA THR A 514 -18.97 -8.68 -39.80
C THR A 514 -19.16 -9.66 -40.96
N VAL A 515 -18.20 -9.72 -41.87
CA VAL A 515 -17.95 -10.98 -42.58
C VAL A 515 -17.50 -11.97 -41.51
N ALA A 516 -18.33 -12.97 -41.24
CA ALA A 516 -17.97 -14.09 -40.39
C ALA A 516 -16.70 -14.73 -40.98
N MET A 517 -15.62 -14.70 -40.21
CA MET A 517 -14.43 -15.48 -40.49
C MET A 517 -14.24 -16.43 -39.30
N ASP A 518 -14.52 -17.70 -39.55
CA ASP A 518 -14.38 -18.79 -38.61
C ASP A 518 -12.90 -18.99 -38.27
N THR A 519 -12.48 -18.50 -37.09
CA THR A 519 -11.28 -19.01 -36.41
C THR A 519 -11.57 -19.13 -34.92
N GLU A 520 -11.52 -20.36 -34.40
CA GLU A 520 -11.55 -20.69 -32.98
C GLU A 520 -10.42 -19.96 -32.25
N GLY A 521 -10.77 -18.93 -31.48
CA GLY A 521 -9.78 -18.19 -30.69
C GLY A 521 -10.25 -16.80 -30.29
N GLY A 522 -11.26 -16.71 -29.43
CA GLY A 522 -11.60 -15.49 -28.68
C GLY A 522 -12.38 -14.45 -29.49
N SER A 523 -13.66 -14.33 -29.22
CA SER A 523 -14.47 -13.17 -29.61
C SER A 523 -13.85 -11.90 -29.05
N ILE A 524 -13.30 -11.05 -29.92
CA ILE A 524 -12.98 -9.67 -29.57
C ILE A 524 -14.30 -8.91 -29.53
N ASP A 525 -14.84 -8.68 -28.33
CA ASP A 525 -16.01 -7.83 -28.12
C ASP A 525 -15.75 -6.44 -28.71
N THR A 526 -16.37 -6.15 -29.85
CA THR A 526 -16.26 -4.83 -30.47
C THR A 526 -17.05 -3.79 -29.68
N ARG A 527 -16.29 -2.89 -29.04
CA ARG A 527 -16.58 -1.46 -28.76
C ARG A 527 -17.59 -1.16 -27.65
N SER A 528 -17.04 -1.02 -26.45
CA SER A 528 -17.72 -0.73 -25.17
C SER A 528 -18.04 0.78 -25.00
N ILE A 529 -19.16 1.26 -25.55
CA ILE A 529 -19.65 2.66 -25.37
C ILE A 529 -20.35 2.87 -24.00
N GLY A 530 -20.56 1.78 -23.24
CA GLY A 530 -21.20 1.83 -21.91
C GLY A 530 -20.26 2.19 -20.73
N ARG A 531 -18.99 2.50 -20.99
CA ARG A 531 -18.01 2.78 -19.92
C ARG A 531 -17.83 4.29 -19.76
N GLY A 532 -17.78 4.78 -18.52
CA GLY A 532 -17.27 6.12 -18.22
C GLY A 532 -15.75 6.17 -18.38
N LEU A 533 -15.05 7.10 -17.71
CA LEU A 533 -13.59 7.26 -17.88
C LEU A 533 -12.83 5.92 -17.74
N GLY A 534 -11.72 5.79 -18.47
CA GLY A 534 -10.80 4.64 -18.56
C GLY A 534 -9.44 4.88 -17.90
N GLU A 535 -8.46 4.03 -18.19
CA GLU A 535 -7.06 4.20 -17.80
C GLU A 535 -6.37 5.30 -18.63
N VAL A 536 -5.39 6.00 -18.05
CA VAL A 536 -4.63 7.07 -18.75
C VAL A 536 -3.14 6.74 -18.76
N LYS A 537 -2.52 6.85 -19.94
CA LYS A 537 -1.06 6.78 -20.07
C LYS A 537 -0.45 8.15 -19.83
N VAL A 538 0.41 8.25 -18.81
CA VAL A 538 1.00 9.51 -18.39
C VAL A 538 2.48 9.57 -18.79
N LYS A 539 2.96 10.74 -19.25
CA LYS A 539 4.37 11.01 -19.58
C LYS A 539 4.93 12.08 -18.66
N GLY A 540 6.21 11.95 -18.28
CA GLY A 540 6.91 12.93 -17.45
C GLY A 540 6.45 12.95 -15.98
N ALA A 541 6.76 14.05 -15.28
CA ALA A 541 6.40 14.30 -13.88
C ALA A 541 4.93 14.74 -13.74
N SER A 542 4.02 13.89 -14.18
CA SER A 542 2.58 14.16 -14.22
C SER A 542 1.82 13.13 -13.38
N LEU A 543 0.80 13.60 -12.66
CA LEU A 543 -0.14 12.75 -11.93
C LEU A 543 -1.56 13.00 -12.40
N VAL A 544 -2.31 11.92 -12.63
CA VAL A 544 -3.74 11.96 -12.90
C VAL A 544 -4.46 11.15 -11.84
N VAL A 545 -5.27 11.82 -11.02
CA VAL A 545 -6.01 11.24 -9.89
C VAL A 545 -7.48 11.16 -10.27
N PHE A 546 -8.08 10.00 -10.10
CA PHE A 546 -9.50 9.77 -10.30
C PHE A 546 -10.18 9.49 -8.97
N ALA A 547 -11.39 10.04 -8.80
CA ALA A 547 -12.22 9.76 -7.63
C ALA A 547 -12.70 8.31 -7.54
N ALA A 548 -12.73 7.58 -8.66
CA ALA A 548 -13.05 6.15 -8.71
C ALA A 548 -12.19 5.44 -9.76
N LYS A 549 -11.79 4.19 -9.47
CA LYS A 549 -11.06 3.29 -10.37
C LYS A 549 -11.94 2.89 -11.56
N HIS A 550 -11.31 2.48 -12.66
CA HIS A 550 -12.02 2.01 -13.85
C HIS A 550 -13.06 0.93 -13.50
N GLY A 551 -14.27 1.05 -14.06
CA GLY A 551 -15.37 0.13 -13.78
C GLY A 551 -16.10 0.35 -12.43
N GLN A 552 -15.72 1.35 -11.63
CA GLN A 552 -16.48 1.80 -10.46
C GLN A 552 -17.05 3.20 -10.68
N THR A 553 -18.12 3.52 -9.96
CA THR A 553 -18.78 4.84 -9.99
C THR A 553 -18.30 5.70 -8.82
N ALA A 554 -18.00 6.97 -9.07
CA ALA A 554 -17.80 7.94 -8.00
C ALA A 554 -19.16 8.19 -7.35
N LEU A 555 -19.26 8.03 -6.03
CA LEU A 555 -20.51 8.21 -5.30
C LEU A 555 -20.76 9.70 -5.10
N ASP A 556 -22.00 10.12 -5.29
CA ASP A 556 -22.34 11.54 -5.20
C ASP A 556 -22.21 12.03 -3.74
N GLY A 557 -22.64 11.23 -2.76
CA GLY A 557 -22.75 11.66 -1.36
C GLY A 557 -24.11 12.30 -1.04
N GLU A 558 -24.60 12.14 0.19
CA GLU A 558 -25.92 12.63 0.64
C GLU A 558 -25.88 14.06 1.20
N GLY A 559 -24.69 14.52 1.62
CA GLY A 559 -24.41 15.86 2.07
C GLY A 559 -24.15 16.84 0.93
N GLU A 560 -23.38 17.89 1.22
CA GLU A 560 -23.17 19.02 0.30
C GLU A 560 -22.04 18.76 -0.73
N ASN A 561 -21.15 17.80 -0.46
CA ASN A 561 -19.99 17.50 -1.30
C ASN A 561 -19.78 15.98 -1.43
N SER A 562 -19.04 15.57 -2.45
CA SER A 562 -18.67 14.18 -2.69
C SER A 562 -17.72 13.65 -1.60
N PRO A 563 -17.76 12.34 -1.28
CA PRO A 563 -16.84 11.74 -0.31
C PRO A 563 -15.38 11.92 -0.75
N PHE A 564 -15.11 11.92 -2.06
CA PHE A 564 -13.79 12.19 -2.60
C PHE A 564 -13.35 13.63 -2.35
N THR A 565 -14.21 14.61 -2.62
CA THR A 565 -13.86 16.02 -2.42
C THR A 565 -13.66 16.36 -0.94
N ILE A 566 -14.46 15.78 -0.05
CA ILE A 566 -14.28 15.93 1.40
C ILE A 566 -12.90 15.41 1.83
N ALA A 567 -12.57 14.17 1.45
CA ALA A 567 -11.27 13.58 1.78
C ALA A 567 -10.12 14.38 1.16
N LEU A 568 -10.25 14.81 -0.11
CA LEU A 568 -9.25 15.60 -0.81
C LEU A 568 -8.97 16.92 -0.10
N VAL A 569 -10.00 17.75 0.12
CA VAL A 569 -9.86 19.08 0.72
C VAL A 569 -9.26 19.01 2.12
N GLN A 570 -9.65 18.00 2.90
CA GLN A 570 -9.11 17.79 4.24
C GLN A 570 -7.64 17.37 4.21
N ARG A 571 -7.24 16.50 3.25
CA ARG A 571 -5.87 15.97 3.20
C ARG A 571 -4.86 16.93 2.60
N ILE A 572 -5.20 17.64 1.53
CA ILE A 572 -4.25 18.57 0.89
C ILE A 572 -3.81 19.71 1.83
N ALA A 573 -4.61 20.00 2.86
CA ALA A 573 -4.28 20.95 3.92
C ALA A 573 -3.25 20.43 4.94
N THR A 574 -2.84 19.15 4.89
CA THR A 574 -1.94 18.55 5.88
C THR A 574 -0.48 18.96 5.64
N PRO A 575 0.15 19.71 6.56
CA PRO A 575 1.52 20.17 6.37
C PRO A 575 2.56 19.06 6.37
N GLY A 576 3.56 19.17 5.50
CA GLY A 576 4.73 18.31 5.51
C GLY A 576 4.51 16.85 5.09
N VAL A 577 3.35 16.53 4.51
CA VAL A 577 3.05 15.22 3.95
C VAL A 577 3.20 15.26 2.43
N GLU A 578 4.04 14.37 1.91
CA GLU A 578 4.35 14.27 0.48
C GLU A 578 3.10 13.88 -0.33
N ILE A 579 3.00 14.37 -1.56
CA ILE A 579 1.79 14.30 -2.39
C ILE A 579 1.32 12.87 -2.71
N ASN A 580 2.23 11.92 -2.98
CA ASN A 580 1.84 10.51 -3.17
C ASN A 580 1.30 9.92 -1.86
N LYS A 581 1.83 10.32 -0.69
CA LYS A 581 1.23 9.95 0.60
C LYS A 581 -0.15 10.58 0.78
N ILE A 582 -0.35 11.85 0.41
CA ILE A 582 -1.66 12.52 0.45
C ILE A 582 -2.70 11.73 -0.33
N PHE A 583 -2.43 11.37 -1.59
CA PHE A 583 -3.42 10.65 -2.39
C PHE A 583 -3.68 9.22 -1.91
N ARG A 584 -2.68 8.55 -1.32
CA ARG A 584 -2.91 7.28 -0.61
C ARG A 584 -3.85 7.45 0.58
N LEU A 585 -3.71 8.53 1.36
CA LEU A 585 -4.60 8.83 2.48
C LEU A 585 -6.01 9.22 2.02
N VAL A 586 -6.14 10.04 0.97
CA VAL A 586 -7.44 10.39 0.37
C VAL A 586 -8.17 9.12 -0.07
N ARG A 587 -7.46 8.21 -0.74
CA ARG A 587 -8.00 6.90 -1.12
C ARG A 587 -8.49 6.12 0.10
N ASP A 588 -7.67 5.99 1.13
CA ASP A 588 -8.03 5.22 2.33
C ASP A 588 -9.27 5.80 3.02
N ASP A 589 -9.36 7.13 3.14
CA ASP A 589 -10.52 7.81 3.73
C ASP A 589 -11.80 7.61 2.89
N VAL A 590 -11.72 7.68 1.55
CA VAL A 590 -12.86 7.44 0.66
C VAL A 590 -13.30 5.99 0.72
N MET A 591 -12.36 5.05 0.68
CA MET A 591 -12.64 3.62 0.82
C MET A 591 -13.36 3.36 2.13
N GLU A 592 -12.93 4.00 3.22
CA GLU A 592 -13.57 3.81 4.51
C GLU A 592 -14.93 4.48 4.59
N ALA A 593 -15.08 5.72 4.12
CA ALA A 593 -16.36 6.44 4.10
C ALA A 593 -17.42 5.75 3.22
N THR A 594 -16.98 4.97 2.23
CA THR A 594 -17.86 4.29 1.27
C THR A 594 -18.01 2.79 1.54
N ALA A 595 -17.42 2.27 2.62
CA ALA A 595 -17.34 0.82 2.89
C ALA A 595 -16.78 0.04 1.69
N GLY A 596 -15.76 0.57 1.03
CA GLY A 596 -15.05 -0.05 -0.09
C GLY A 596 -15.78 0.01 -1.44
N ARG A 597 -16.91 0.73 -1.54
CA ARG A 597 -17.68 0.87 -2.80
C ARG A 597 -17.07 1.85 -3.80
N GLN A 598 -16.20 2.75 -3.35
CA GLN A 598 -15.50 3.70 -4.20
C GLN A 598 -14.00 3.68 -3.88
N GLU A 599 -13.20 3.36 -4.89
CA GLU A 599 -11.75 3.31 -4.79
C GLU A 599 -11.10 4.42 -5.63
N PRO A 600 -10.57 5.49 -5.02
CA PRO A 600 -9.76 6.46 -5.76
C PRO A 600 -8.47 5.82 -6.30
N TYR A 601 -8.04 6.29 -7.47
CA TYR A 601 -6.88 5.73 -8.18
C TYR A 601 -6.00 6.83 -8.80
N THR A 602 -4.69 6.64 -8.74
CA THR A 602 -3.70 7.60 -9.26
C THR A 602 -2.86 6.95 -10.35
N TYR A 603 -2.73 7.63 -11.49
CA TYR A 603 -1.86 7.26 -12.60
C TYR A 603 -0.70 8.24 -12.72
N GLY A 604 0.43 7.73 -13.21
CA GLY A 604 1.67 8.50 -13.35
C GLY A 604 2.62 8.31 -12.17
N SER A 605 3.76 9.00 -12.23
CA SER A 605 4.81 8.92 -11.21
C SER A 605 5.53 10.25 -11.13
N LEU A 606 5.93 10.64 -9.92
CA LEU A 606 6.76 11.81 -9.70
C LEU A 606 8.24 11.44 -9.60
N PRO A 607 9.16 12.34 -9.99
CA PRO A 607 10.59 12.11 -9.87
C PRO A 607 11.01 12.08 -8.39
N GLY A 608 11.69 11.01 -7.96
CA GLY A 608 12.12 10.85 -6.56
C GLY A 608 13.30 11.73 -6.11
N ARG A 609 13.68 12.77 -6.88
CA ARG A 609 14.75 13.72 -6.50
C ARG A 609 14.21 14.96 -5.78
N GLU A 610 12.91 15.22 -5.87
CA GLU A 610 12.24 16.36 -5.26
C GLU A 610 10.95 15.85 -4.61
N ASP A 611 10.73 16.24 -3.36
CA ASP A 611 9.50 15.93 -2.63
C ASP A 611 8.49 17.08 -2.84
N PHE A 612 7.25 16.72 -3.15
CA PHE A 612 6.19 17.69 -3.43
C PHE A 612 5.19 17.73 -2.27
N PHE A 613 4.90 18.93 -1.77
CA PHE A 613 4.00 19.15 -0.63
C PHE A 613 2.96 20.22 -0.99
N PHE A 614 1.67 19.93 -0.79
CA PHE A 614 0.62 20.95 -0.93
C PHE A 614 0.78 22.06 0.12
N ALA A 615 1.09 21.68 1.37
CA ALA A 615 1.44 22.56 2.48
C ALA A 615 2.85 22.22 3.00
N ALA A 616 3.76 23.20 3.02
CA ALA A 616 5.09 23.05 3.60
C ALA A 616 5.05 22.75 5.11
N LYS A 617 6.14 22.17 5.66
CA LYS A 617 6.31 21.93 7.11
C LYS A 617 6.38 23.22 7.92
#